data_AF-A0A3R9N7D1-F1
#
_entry.id   AF-A0A3R9N7D1-F1
#
_cell.length_a   1.000
_cell.length_b   1.000
_cell.length_c   1.000
_cell.angle_alpha   90.00
_cell.angle_beta   90.00
_cell.angle_gamma   90.00
#
_symmetry.space_group_name_H-M   'P 1'
#
loop_
_entity.id
_entity.type
_entity.pdbx_description
1 polymer ?
#
loop_
_entity_poly.entity_id
_entity_poly.type
_entity_poly.pdbx_seq_one_letter_code
_entity_poly.pdbx_strand_id
1 'polypeptide(L)'
;MEQIAIGSVIIQVSWLMYAFSVIVGYIVLQLQMNKYPDVYKEVTDTAINSILIYIVVFKFSIILLRPTLLFENPLGLLYFDGGGVGVILGILSILIYVAWKIKTITLPNILLVRVYSVSVASSLFVYLILHTIF
;
A
#
# COMPACT_ATOMS: atom_id res chain seq x y z
N MET A 1 -5.70 20.27 -4.84
CA MET A 1 -5.18 19.45 -3.73
C MET A 1 -4.36 20.37 -2.86
N GLU A 2 -4.79 20.57 -1.62
CA GLU A 2 -4.09 21.43 -0.67
C GLU A 2 -2.65 20.95 -0.45
N GLN A 3 -1.74 21.91 -0.34
CA GLN A 3 -0.33 21.68 -0.06
C GLN A 3 0.00 22.43 1.22
N ILE A 4 0.63 21.75 2.17
CA ILE A 4 1.10 22.36 3.41
C ILE A 4 2.62 22.52 3.27
N ALA A 5 3.07 23.76 3.26
CA ALA A 5 4.49 24.08 3.29
C ALA A 5 4.94 24.22 4.75
N ILE A 6 5.82 23.33 5.20
CA ILE A 6 6.51 23.44 6.49
C ILE A 6 7.96 23.84 6.17
N GLY A 7 8.23 25.16 6.18
CA GLY A 7 9.54 25.69 5.77
C GLY A 7 9.84 25.37 4.30
N SER A 8 10.93 24.65 4.03
CA SER A 8 11.31 24.23 2.68
C SER A 8 10.67 22.91 2.22
N VAL A 9 9.91 22.24 3.09
CA VAL A 9 9.27 20.94 2.78
C VAL A 9 7.81 21.19 2.40
N ILE A 10 7.46 20.86 1.16
CA ILE A 10 6.08 20.91 0.68
C ILE A 10 5.52 19.49 0.78
N ILE A 11 4.52 19.31 1.66
CA ILE A 11 3.81 18.04 1.81
C ILE A 11 2.45 18.18 1.14
N GLN A 12 2.19 17.30 0.19
CA GLN A 12 0.87 17.17 -0.42
C GLN A 12 -0.06 16.45 0.56
N VAL A 13 -1.18 17.10 0.92
CA VAL A 13 -2.12 16.56 1.91
C VAL A 13 -2.66 15.19 1.50
N SER A 14 -2.80 14.94 0.20
CA SER A 14 -3.22 13.64 -0.35
C SER A 14 -2.34 12.47 0.09
N TRP A 15 -1.04 12.67 0.27
CA TRP A 15 -0.13 11.61 0.76
C TRP A 15 -0.40 11.25 2.21
N LEU A 16 -0.72 12.26 3.04
CA LEU A 16 -1.13 12.04 4.42
C LEU A 16 -2.46 11.28 4.49
N MET A 17 -3.41 11.61 3.61
CA MET A 17 -4.67 10.88 3.52
C MET A 17 -4.46 9.41 3.14
N TYR A 18 -3.66 9.13 2.09
CA TYR A 18 -3.34 7.75 1.71
C TYR A 18 -2.69 6.98 2.86
N ALA A 19 -1.69 7.58 3.53
CA ALA A 19 -1.01 6.97 4.65
C ALA A 19 -1.98 6.66 5.80
N PHE A 20 -2.80 7.64 6.20
CA PHE A 20 -3.77 7.48 7.28
C PHE A 20 -4.81 6.39 6.97
N SER A 21 -5.35 6.38 5.74
CA SER A 21 -6.30 5.37 5.29
C SER A 21 -5.72 3.96 5.35
N VAL A 22 -4.47 3.78 4.91
CA VAL A 22 -3.77 2.48 4.97
C VAL A 22 -3.55 2.06 6.43
N ILE A 23 -3.17 2.99 7.32
CA ILE A 23 -3.02 2.71 8.75
C ILE A 23 -4.33 2.21 9.36
N VAL A 24 -5.46 2.88 9.07
CA VAL A 24 -6.76 2.44 9.58
C VAL A 24 -7.12 1.04 9.06
N GLY A 25 -6.91 0.78 7.77
CA GLY A 25 -7.12 -0.56 7.20
C GLY A 25 -6.26 -1.63 7.89
N TYR A 26 -5.01 -1.32 8.21
CA TYR A 26 -4.11 -2.23 8.94
C TYR A 26 -4.56 -2.46 10.39
N ILE A 27 -5.04 -1.43 11.09
CA ILE A 27 -5.62 -1.58 12.43
C ILE A 27 -6.86 -2.50 12.39
N VAL A 28 -7.75 -2.30 11.42
CA VAL A 28 -8.92 -3.16 11.22
C VAL A 28 -8.52 -4.61 10.97
N LEU A 29 -7.45 -4.86 10.22
CA LEU A 29 -6.89 -6.20 10.01
C LEU A 29 -6.43 -6.83 11.34
N GLN A 30 -5.66 -6.10 12.15
CA GLN A 30 -5.20 -6.59 13.45
C GLN A 30 -6.36 -6.94 14.38
N LEU A 31 -7.38 -6.07 14.46
CA LEU A 31 -8.56 -6.29 15.29
C LEU A 31 -9.33 -7.55 14.89
N GLN A 32 -9.42 -7.84 13.58
CA GLN A 32 -10.01 -9.09 13.09
C GLN A 32 -9.17 -10.32 13.45
N MET A 33 -7.84 -10.18 13.44
CA MET A 33 -6.90 -11.27 13.69
C MET A 33 -6.66 -11.59 15.16
N ASN A 34 -7.04 -10.71 16.09
CA ASN A 34 -6.98 -11.00 17.53
C ASN A 34 -7.73 -12.29 17.94
N LYS A 35 -8.68 -12.76 17.11
CA LYS A 35 -9.41 -14.02 17.33
C LYS A 35 -8.64 -15.28 16.91
N TYR A 36 -7.52 -15.12 16.20
CA TYR A 36 -6.74 -16.20 15.61
C TYR A 36 -5.24 -16.00 15.90
N PRO A 37 -4.81 -16.14 17.18
CA PRO A 37 -3.45 -15.85 17.58
C PRO A 37 -2.39 -16.70 16.86
N ASP A 38 -2.73 -17.94 16.49
CA ASP A 38 -1.81 -18.90 15.87
C ASP A 38 -1.28 -18.45 14.50
N VAL A 39 -2.07 -17.64 13.80
CA VAL A 39 -1.81 -17.16 12.43
C VAL A 39 -1.75 -15.65 12.35
N TYR A 40 -2.00 -14.95 13.47
CA TYR A 40 -2.00 -13.49 13.56
C TYR A 40 -0.75 -12.90 12.91
N LYS A 41 0.42 -13.40 13.32
CA LYS A 41 1.71 -12.91 12.86
C LYS A 41 1.88 -13.11 11.35
N GLU A 42 1.54 -14.29 10.84
CA GLU A 42 1.68 -14.58 9.40
C GLU A 42 0.78 -13.68 8.55
N VAL A 43 -0.45 -13.41 8.99
CA VAL A 43 -1.39 -12.54 8.27
C VAL A 43 -0.96 -11.09 8.35
N THR A 44 -0.55 -10.59 9.52
CA THR A 44 -0.08 -9.21 9.68
C THR A 44 1.23 -8.96 8.92
N ASP A 45 2.16 -9.92 8.94
CA ASP A 45 3.43 -9.83 8.20
C ASP A 45 3.15 -9.83 6.70
N THR A 46 2.21 -10.65 6.23
CA THR A 46 1.78 -10.64 4.82
C THR A 46 1.20 -9.29 4.42
N ALA A 47 0.41 -8.65 5.30
CA ALA A 47 -0.13 -7.31 5.05
C ALA A 47 0.98 -6.24 4.97
N ILE A 48 1.91 -6.21 5.94
CA ILE A 48 3.03 -5.27 5.94
C ILE A 48 3.92 -5.49 4.72
N ASN A 49 4.27 -6.73 4.41
CA ASN A 49 5.07 -7.07 3.24
C ASN A 49 4.38 -6.64 1.95
N SER A 50 3.06 -6.77 1.85
CA SER A 50 2.29 -6.28 0.69
C SER A 50 2.40 -4.76 0.52
N ILE A 51 2.30 -4.01 1.62
CA ILE A 51 2.47 -2.54 1.61
C ILE A 51 3.89 -2.18 1.17
N LEU A 52 4.91 -2.87 1.69
CA LEU A 52 6.31 -2.64 1.30
C LEU A 52 6.55 -2.97 -0.17
N ILE A 53 6.03 -4.11 -0.65
CA ILE A 53 6.10 -4.49 -2.06
C ILE A 53 5.47 -3.41 -2.94
N TYR A 54 4.29 -2.90 -2.57
CA TYR A 54 3.66 -1.80 -3.31
C TYR A 54 4.54 -0.57 -3.37
N ILE A 55 5.07 -0.12 -2.22
CA ILE A 55 5.93 1.09 -2.16
C ILE A 55 7.17 0.91 -3.04
N VAL A 56 7.82 -0.25 -2.96
CA VAL A 56 9.01 -0.57 -3.76
C VAL A 56 8.65 -0.59 -5.25
N VAL A 57 7.63 -1.34 -5.65
CA VAL A 57 7.22 -1.45 -7.06
C VAL A 57 6.75 -0.10 -7.61
N PHE A 58 5.95 0.64 -6.85
CA PHE A 58 5.51 1.98 -7.22
C PHE A 58 6.71 2.90 -7.45
N LYS A 59 7.69 2.91 -6.53
CA LYS A 59 8.87 3.78 -6.63
C LYS A 59 9.78 3.40 -7.79
N PHE A 60 10.02 2.10 -8.00
CA PHE A 60 10.94 1.61 -9.03
C PHE A 60 10.30 1.42 -10.41
N SER A 61 8.97 1.49 -10.52
CA SER A 61 8.28 1.39 -11.80
C SER A 61 8.72 2.45 -12.83
N ILE A 62 9.22 3.60 -12.38
CA ILE A 62 9.78 4.61 -13.28
C ILE A 62 10.98 4.12 -14.08
N ILE A 63 11.75 3.17 -13.55
CA ILE A 63 12.88 2.58 -14.27
C ILE A 63 12.39 1.86 -15.54
N LEU A 64 11.23 1.22 -15.45
CA LEU A 64 10.62 0.55 -16.61
C LEU A 64 10.11 1.55 -17.65
N LEU A 65 9.62 2.72 -17.20
CA LEU A 65 9.06 3.74 -18.07
C LEU A 65 10.13 4.63 -18.73
N ARG A 66 11.20 4.91 -18.00
CA ARG A 66 12.27 5.84 -18.39
C ARG A 66 13.63 5.28 -17.97
N PRO A 67 14.11 4.20 -18.63
CA PRO A 67 15.36 3.56 -18.27
C PRO A 67 16.59 4.47 -18.45
N THR A 68 16.51 5.50 -19.30
CA THR A 68 17.59 6.48 -19.50
C THR A 68 17.89 7.30 -18.23
N LEU A 69 16.91 7.47 -17.33
CA LEU A 69 17.11 8.17 -16.05
C LEU A 69 18.15 7.49 -15.17
N LEU A 70 18.36 6.18 -15.29
CA LEU A 70 19.38 5.45 -14.53
C LEU A 70 20.79 5.96 -14.81
N PHE A 71 21.05 6.38 -16.04
CA PHE A 71 22.38 6.77 -16.50
C PHE A 71 22.54 8.30 -16.52
N GLU A 72 21.49 9.03 -16.85
CA GLU A 72 21.55 10.49 -16.98
C GLU A 72 21.33 11.23 -15.66
N ASN A 73 20.46 10.72 -14.78
CA ASN A 73 20.13 11.38 -13.52
C ASN A 73 19.67 10.36 -12.45
N PRO A 74 20.60 9.61 -11.85
CA PRO A 74 20.27 8.58 -10.85
C PRO A 74 19.59 9.17 -9.61
N LEU A 75 19.92 10.42 -9.25
CA LEU A 75 19.25 11.12 -8.15
C LEU A 75 17.79 11.47 -8.50
N GLY A 76 17.47 11.64 -9.78
CA GLY A 76 16.11 11.85 -10.26
C GLY A 76 15.13 10.73 -9.87
N LEU A 77 15.61 9.50 -9.70
CA LEU A 77 14.78 8.37 -9.25
C LEU A 77 14.17 8.58 -7.86
N LEU A 78 14.80 9.39 -7.00
CA LEU A 78 14.27 9.74 -5.70
C LEU A 78 13.12 10.76 -5.79
N TYR A 79 13.10 11.57 -6.84
CA TYR A 79 12.11 12.65 -7.01
C TYR A 79 10.92 12.23 -7.87
N PHE A 80 11.17 11.44 -8.91
CA PHE A 80 10.11 11.04 -9.82
C PHE A 80 9.36 9.80 -9.30
N ASP A 81 8.09 9.69 -9.70
CA ASP A 81 7.23 8.54 -9.43
C ASP A 81 6.82 7.86 -10.75
N GLY A 82 6.33 6.63 -10.65
CA GLY A 82 5.83 5.89 -11.81
C GLY A 82 4.43 6.30 -12.28
N GLY A 83 3.83 7.33 -11.67
CA GLY A 83 2.46 7.76 -11.91
C GLY A 83 1.45 6.61 -11.85
N GLY A 84 0.43 6.68 -12.72
CA GLY A 84 -0.63 5.67 -12.78
C GLY A 84 -0.15 4.26 -13.15
N VAL A 85 0.91 4.13 -13.96
CA VAL A 85 1.46 2.81 -14.32
C VAL A 85 2.11 2.16 -13.10
N GLY A 86 2.82 2.94 -12.29
CA GLY A 86 3.38 2.46 -11.02
C GLY A 86 2.32 1.94 -10.07
N VAL A 87 1.15 2.60 -10.00
CA VAL A 87 0.02 2.14 -9.19
C VAL A 87 -0.47 0.77 -9.67
N ILE A 88 -0.69 0.62 -10.97
CA ILE A 88 -1.18 -0.65 -11.56
C ILE A 88 -0.18 -1.78 -11.30
N LEU A 89 1.11 -1.54 -11.54
CA LEU A 89 2.16 -2.53 -11.28
C LEU A 89 2.23 -2.91 -9.81
N GLY A 90 2.15 -1.93 -8.90
CA GLY A 90 2.13 -2.18 -7.46
C GLY A 90 0.95 -3.06 -7.04
N ILE A 91 -0.25 -2.76 -7.55
CA ILE A 91 -1.46 -3.57 -7.25
C ILE A 91 -1.29 -5.00 -7.76
N LEU A 92 -0.82 -5.17 -9.00
CA LEU A 92 -0.57 -6.51 -9.56
C LEU A 92 0.45 -7.29 -8.73
N SER A 93 1.54 -6.65 -8.30
CA SER A 93 2.55 -7.29 -7.44
C SER A 93 1.99 -7.72 -6.09
N ILE A 94 1.15 -6.89 -5.44
CA ILE A 94 0.45 -7.28 -4.21
C ILE A 94 -0.42 -8.51 -4.45
N LEU A 95 -1.26 -8.49 -5.49
CA LEU A 95 -2.19 -9.58 -5.77
C LEU A 95 -1.46 -10.91 -5.99
N ILE A 96 -0.37 -10.89 -6.74
CA ILE A 96 0.48 -12.07 -6.97
C ILE A 96 1.09 -12.56 -5.65
N TYR A 97 1.67 -11.65 -4.86
CA TYR A 97 2.29 -11.99 -3.58
C TYR A 97 1.30 -12.60 -2.59
N VAL A 98 0.14 -11.96 -2.41
CA VAL A 98 -0.92 -12.43 -1.50
C VAL A 98 -1.49 -13.77 -1.98
N ALA A 99 -1.74 -13.94 -3.28
CA ALA A 99 -2.24 -15.20 -3.83
C ALA A 99 -1.28 -16.37 -3.61
N TRP A 100 0.03 -16.11 -3.65
CA TRP A 100 1.04 -17.11 -3.32
C TRP A 100 1.07 -17.40 -1.81
N LYS A 101 1.03 -16.35 -0.97
CA LYS A 101 1.18 -16.46 0.47
C LYS A 101 -0.04 -17.06 1.17
N ILE A 102 -1.26 -16.79 0.69
CA ILE A 102 -2.51 -17.37 1.22
C ILE A 102 -2.46 -18.90 1.24
N LYS A 103 -1.80 -19.54 0.26
CA LYS A 103 -1.68 -21.01 0.19
C LYS A 103 -0.82 -21.61 1.31
N THR A 104 -0.02 -20.78 1.99
CA THR A 104 0.88 -21.21 3.07
C THR A 104 0.26 -21.06 4.46
N ILE A 105 -0.81 -20.28 4.59
CA ILE A 105 -1.45 -19.97 5.87
C ILE A 105 -2.50 -21.05 6.16
N THR A 106 -2.54 -21.56 7.38
CA THR A 106 -3.41 -22.68 7.79
C THR A 106 -4.90 -22.33 7.91
N LEU A 107 -5.26 -21.05 7.78
CA LEU A 107 -6.66 -20.60 7.79
C LEU A 107 -7.40 -20.93 6.49
N PRO A 108 -8.73 -21.14 6.56
CA PRO A 108 -9.55 -21.24 5.36
C PRO A 108 -9.37 -20.01 4.45
N ASN A 109 -9.07 -20.25 3.17
CA ASN A 109 -8.84 -19.18 2.18
C ASN A 109 -9.98 -18.15 2.12
N ILE A 110 -11.23 -18.61 2.27
CA ILE A 110 -12.41 -17.73 2.28
C ILE A 110 -12.37 -16.72 3.44
N LEU A 111 -11.85 -17.12 4.59
CA LEU A 111 -11.72 -16.26 5.76
C LEU A 111 -10.61 -15.24 5.57
N LEU A 112 -9.46 -15.66 5.02
CA LEU A 112 -8.36 -14.76 4.68
C LEU A 112 -8.79 -13.71 3.66
N VAL A 113 -9.45 -14.12 2.57
CA VAL A 113 -9.98 -13.21 1.54
C VAL A 113 -10.96 -12.22 2.16
N ARG A 114 -11.83 -12.67 3.06
CA ARG A 114 -12.77 -11.80 3.77
C ARG A 114 -12.04 -10.77 4.63
N VAL A 115 -11.07 -11.20 5.44
CA VAL A 115 -10.31 -10.31 6.34
C VAL A 115 -9.56 -9.23 5.56
N TYR A 116 -8.85 -9.61 4.50
CA TYR A 116 -8.17 -8.64 3.63
C TYR A 116 -9.17 -7.71 2.93
N SER A 117 -10.26 -8.25 2.38
CA SER A 117 -11.29 -7.44 1.69
C SER A 117 -11.93 -6.41 2.63
N VAL A 118 -12.27 -6.79 3.85
CA VAL A 118 -12.85 -5.87 4.86
C VAL A 118 -11.85 -4.77 5.23
N SER A 119 -10.56 -5.13 5.36
CA SER A 119 -9.49 -4.18 5.70
C SER A 119 -9.26 -3.16 4.57
N VAL A 120 -9.26 -3.63 3.31
CA VAL A 120 -9.14 -2.77 2.12
C VAL A 120 -10.39 -1.90 1.93
N ALA A 121 -11.58 -2.45 2.15
CA ALA A 121 -12.81 -1.65 2.07
C ALA A 121 -12.83 -0.54 3.14
N SER A 122 -12.33 -0.83 4.34
CA SER A 122 -12.23 0.15 5.43
C SER A 122 -11.25 1.26 5.09
N SER A 123 -10.07 0.94 4.54
CA SER A 123 -9.11 1.97 4.12
C SER A 123 -9.65 2.84 2.98
N LEU A 124 -10.32 2.23 1.99
CA LEU A 124 -10.98 2.98 0.91
C LEU A 124 -12.08 3.90 1.43
N PHE A 125 -12.90 3.43 2.37
CA PHE A 125 -13.95 4.23 2.98
C PHE A 125 -13.38 5.46 3.71
N VAL A 126 -12.33 5.27 4.51
CA VAL A 126 -11.63 6.37 5.19
C VAL A 126 -11.03 7.35 4.19
N TYR A 127 -10.43 6.84 3.12
CA TYR A 127 -9.89 7.69 2.05
C TYR A 127 -10.98 8.55 1.41
N LEU A 128 -12.12 7.97 1.06
CA LEU A 128 -13.24 8.69 0.46
C LEU A 128 -13.77 9.78 1.38
N ILE A 129 -13.89 9.51 2.68
CA ILE A 129 -14.29 10.51 3.67
C ILE A 129 -13.29 11.66 3.71
N LEU A 130 -12.00 11.36 3.86
CA LEU A 130 -10.95 12.39 3.92
C LEU A 130 -10.94 13.23 2.64
N HIS A 131 -11.07 12.59 1.48
CA HIS A 131 -11.09 13.28 0.19
C HIS A 131 -12.36 14.12 -0.04
N THR A 132 -13.46 13.79 0.63
CA THR A 132 -14.70 14.60 0.54
C THR A 132 -14.62 15.84 1.44
N ILE A 133 -13.86 15.76 2.53
CA ILE A 133 -13.75 16.84 3.53
C ILE A 133 -12.68 17.88 3.14
N PHE A 134 -11.64 17.47 2.41
CA PHE A 134 -10.46 18.28 2.06
C PHE A 134 -10.13 18.16 0.56
#